data_AF-A0A9C9TCU0-F1
#
_entry.id   AF-A0A9C9TCU0-F1
#
_cell.length_a   1.000
_cell.length_b   1.000
_cell.length_c   1.000
_cell.angle_alpha   90.00
_cell.angle_beta   90.00
_cell.angle_gamma   90.00
#
_symmetry.space_group_name_H-M   'P 1'
#
loop_
_entity.id
_entity.type
_entity.pdbx_description
1 polymer ?
#
loop_
_entity_poly.entity_id
_entity_poly.type
_entity_poly.pdbx_seq_one_letter_code
_entity_poly.pdbx_strand_id
1 'polypeptide(L)'
;MLGAIAGDIIGSVFEHHPIKTVEFPLFSERSTFTDDTVLTVAVANAILNGWAYGPTIKAFGRRYPYAGYGASFYQWLQLAEIQPYNSWGNGSAMRVSPVGYAFESEEAVLQEARKSAVVTHNHPEGIKGAEATALAIYWARTGRNKEDIRREIERRFGYDLGRRLADIRPSYRFDVSCQGSVPESIIAFLESEGVEDAIRKAISLGGDSDTMGCIAGGIGEAYYGGVPTEIVEQVQRRMPVELWEIVENFYRRYDKWQEPVV
;
A
#
# COMPACT_ATOMS: atom_id res chain seq x y z
N MET A 1 0.37 7.38 3.89
CA MET A 1 1.44 6.48 3.40
C MET A 1 2.24 5.81 4.52
N LEU A 2 2.40 6.38 5.72
CA LEU A 2 3.06 5.79 6.89
C LEU A 2 2.35 4.52 7.36
N GLY A 3 1.03 4.46 7.29
CA GLY A 3 0.27 3.25 7.59
C GLY A 3 0.54 2.15 6.57
N ALA A 4 0.83 2.51 5.32
CA ALA A 4 1.24 1.55 4.29
C ALA A 4 2.63 0.99 4.59
N ILE A 5 3.60 1.88 4.90
CA ILE A 5 4.95 1.48 5.32
C ILE A 5 4.92 0.63 6.60
N ALA A 6 4.09 1.00 7.58
CA ALA A 6 3.90 0.22 8.80
C ALA A 6 3.33 -1.17 8.49
N GLY A 7 2.32 -1.23 7.63
CA GLY A 7 1.69 -2.47 7.18
C GLY A 7 2.67 -3.43 6.52
N ASP A 8 3.52 -2.91 5.62
CA ASP A 8 4.63 -3.64 5.02
C ASP A 8 5.58 -4.21 6.09
N ILE A 9 6.16 -3.33 6.92
CA ILE A 9 7.16 -3.74 7.92
C ILE A 9 6.61 -4.79 8.90
N ILE A 10 5.37 -4.62 9.36
CA ILE A 10 4.70 -5.54 10.27
C ILE A 10 4.42 -6.87 9.55
N GLY A 11 3.97 -6.82 8.29
CA GLY A 11 3.61 -7.98 7.49
C GLY A 11 4.79 -8.82 6.98
N SER A 12 5.97 -8.20 6.82
CA SER A 12 7.17 -8.82 6.21
C SER A 12 7.56 -10.19 6.80
N VAL A 13 7.38 -10.39 8.12
CA VAL A 13 7.75 -11.66 8.77
C VAL A 13 6.73 -12.77 8.55
N PHE A 14 5.50 -12.42 8.15
CA PHE A 14 4.35 -13.31 8.02
C PHE A 14 4.10 -13.75 6.57
N GLU A 15 4.72 -13.10 5.58
CA GLU A 15 4.61 -13.48 4.17
C GLU A 15 5.02 -14.95 3.94
N HIS A 16 6.17 -15.35 4.47
CA HIS A 16 6.67 -16.74 4.40
C HIS A 16 6.28 -17.60 5.61
N HIS A 17 5.74 -16.99 6.67
CA HIS A 17 5.26 -17.69 7.87
C HIS A 17 3.83 -17.24 8.22
N PRO A 18 2.83 -17.66 7.43
CA PRO A 18 1.48 -17.12 7.53
C PRO A 18 0.86 -17.33 8.89
N ILE A 19 0.12 -16.31 9.36
CA ILE A 19 -0.63 -16.34 10.61
C ILE A 19 -2.13 -16.21 10.33
N LYS A 20 -2.95 -16.90 11.12
CA LYS A 20 -4.42 -16.95 10.97
C LYS A 20 -5.15 -16.40 12.19
N THR A 21 -4.50 -15.49 12.92
CA THR A 21 -5.04 -14.79 14.09
C THR A 21 -4.58 -13.34 14.05
N VAL A 22 -5.33 -12.45 14.72
CA VAL A 22 -4.95 -11.04 14.92
C VAL A 22 -4.02 -10.84 16.12
N GLU A 23 -3.90 -11.86 16.96
CA GLU A 23 -3.08 -11.87 18.18
C GLU A 23 -1.64 -12.26 17.85
N PHE A 24 -0.79 -11.26 17.59
CA PHE A 24 0.64 -11.44 17.33
C PHE A 24 1.46 -10.18 17.67
N PRO A 25 2.77 -10.29 17.94
CA PRO A 25 3.61 -9.11 18.11
C PRO A 25 3.71 -8.33 16.79
N LEU A 26 3.46 -7.02 16.79
CA LEU A 26 3.56 -6.18 15.57
C LEU A 26 4.98 -6.18 15.00
N PHE A 27 5.97 -6.11 15.88
CA PHE A 27 7.37 -5.99 15.50
C PHE A 27 8.19 -7.11 16.13
N SER A 28 9.16 -7.60 15.36
CA SER A 28 10.24 -8.45 15.82
C SER A 28 11.57 -7.90 15.31
N GLU A 29 12.68 -8.53 15.70
CA GLU A 29 14.01 -8.23 15.15
C GLU A 29 14.10 -8.52 13.64
N ARG A 30 13.23 -9.38 13.11
CA ARG A 30 13.18 -9.72 11.68
C ARG A 30 12.25 -8.81 10.87
N SER A 31 11.45 -7.97 11.52
CA SER A 31 10.57 -7.04 10.83
C SER A 31 11.39 -5.99 10.08
N THR A 32 11.24 -5.94 8.76
CA THR A 32 11.97 -5.06 7.86
C THR A 32 11.03 -4.51 6.79
N PHE A 33 11.38 -3.36 6.20
CA PHE A 33 10.67 -2.87 5.03
C PHE A 33 10.99 -3.74 3.81
N THR A 34 10.07 -3.78 2.84
CA THR A 34 10.21 -4.53 1.60
C THR A 34 10.09 -3.62 0.37
N ASP A 35 9.89 -4.20 -0.82
CA ASP A 35 9.68 -3.44 -2.04
C ASP A 35 8.41 -2.59 -2.01
N ASP A 36 7.41 -2.96 -1.21
CA ASP A 36 6.25 -2.15 -0.88
C ASP A 36 6.64 -0.73 -0.44
N THR A 37 7.46 -0.63 0.60
CA THR A 37 7.96 0.65 1.10
C THR A 37 8.86 1.33 0.07
N VAL A 38 9.81 0.61 -0.52
CA VAL A 38 10.76 1.20 -1.49
C VAL A 38 10.00 1.86 -2.65
N LEU A 39 9.00 1.17 -3.20
CA LEU A 39 8.23 1.64 -4.34
C LEU A 39 7.17 2.67 -3.95
N THR A 40 6.59 2.58 -2.75
CA THR A 40 5.74 3.63 -2.17
C THR A 40 6.52 4.95 -2.08
N VAL A 41 7.74 4.91 -1.52
CA VAL A 41 8.60 6.09 -1.41
C VAL A 41 9.03 6.59 -2.80
N ALA A 42 9.27 5.69 -3.77
CA ALA A 42 9.57 6.08 -5.15
C ALA A 42 8.40 6.85 -5.81
N VAL A 43 7.16 6.41 -5.60
CA VAL A 43 5.96 7.10 -6.10
C VAL A 43 5.81 8.46 -5.42
N ALA A 44 5.98 8.54 -4.10
CA ALA A 44 5.97 9.80 -3.35
C ALA A 44 7.02 10.78 -3.87
N ASN A 45 8.25 10.29 -4.11
CA ASN A 45 9.34 11.10 -4.63
C ASN A 45 9.07 11.60 -6.06
N ALA A 46 8.45 10.77 -6.91
CA ALA A 46 8.07 11.18 -8.25
C ALA A 46 7.04 12.33 -8.21
N ILE A 47 6.03 12.21 -7.34
CA ILE A 47 5.00 13.25 -7.14
C ILE A 47 5.63 14.55 -6.65
N LEU A 48 6.46 14.49 -5.61
CA LEU A 48 7.11 15.67 -5.01
C LEU A 48 7.90 16.49 -6.01
N ASN A 49 8.57 15.84 -6.95
CA ASN A 49 9.47 16.48 -7.89
C ASN A 49 8.86 16.66 -9.29
N GLY A 50 7.62 16.21 -9.52
CA GLY A 50 7.01 16.21 -10.86
C GLY A 50 7.76 15.32 -11.86
N TRP A 51 8.36 14.22 -11.39
CA TRP A 51 9.12 13.29 -12.24
C TRP A 51 8.24 12.17 -12.80
N ALA A 52 8.71 11.54 -13.88
CA ALA A 52 8.04 10.39 -14.46
C ALA A 52 8.17 9.15 -13.55
N TYR A 53 7.04 8.47 -13.29
CA TYR A 53 6.98 7.31 -12.39
C TYR A 53 7.93 6.18 -12.78
N GLY A 54 7.98 5.78 -14.05
CA GLY A 54 8.75 4.61 -14.51
C GLY A 54 10.25 4.72 -14.20
N PRO A 55 10.94 5.78 -14.66
CA PRO A 55 12.34 6.02 -14.30
C PRO A 55 12.59 6.11 -12.79
N THR A 56 11.72 6.79 -12.04
CA THR A 56 11.89 6.92 -10.58
C THR A 56 11.73 5.57 -9.86
N ILE A 57 10.68 4.81 -10.16
CA ILE A 57 10.45 3.45 -9.65
C ILE A 57 11.64 2.55 -9.95
N LYS A 58 12.16 2.59 -11.19
CA LYS A 58 13.33 1.78 -11.58
C LYS A 58 14.59 2.20 -10.82
N ALA A 59 14.81 3.49 -10.63
CA ALA A 59 15.98 4.00 -9.91
C ALA A 59 15.98 3.58 -8.43
N PHE A 60 14.83 3.68 -7.75
CA PHE A 60 14.70 3.23 -6.36
C PHE A 60 14.82 1.71 -6.26
N GLY A 61 14.14 0.97 -7.15
CA GLY A 61 14.23 -0.48 -7.16
C GLY A 61 15.65 -1.01 -7.31
N ARG A 62 16.45 -0.38 -8.18
CA ARG A 62 17.88 -0.70 -8.37
C ARG A 62 18.76 -0.31 -7.18
N ARG A 63 18.38 0.72 -6.43
CA ARG A 63 19.12 1.17 -5.23
C ARG A 63 18.95 0.20 -4.07
N TYR A 64 17.80 -0.46 -3.96
CA TYR A 64 17.49 -1.46 -2.94
C TYR A 64 17.21 -2.83 -3.57
N PRO A 65 18.20 -3.50 -4.19
CA PRO A 65 17.96 -4.69 -5.02
C PRO A 65 17.49 -5.93 -4.24
N TYR A 66 17.59 -5.93 -2.92
CA TYR A 66 17.24 -7.07 -2.05
C TYR A 66 15.96 -6.83 -1.24
N ALA A 67 15.08 -5.94 -1.69
CA ALA A 67 13.90 -5.53 -0.94
C ALA A 67 12.71 -6.53 -1.03
N GLY A 68 12.76 -7.58 -1.85
CA GLY A 68 11.68 -8.58 -1.93
C GLY A 68 10.96 -8.70 -3.28
N TYR A 69 11.38 -7.96 -4.31
CA TYR A 69 10.65 -7.88 -5.59
C TYR A 69 10.27 -9.23 -6.20
N GLY A 70 9.02 -9.31 -6.67
CA GLY A 70 8.56 -10.41 -7.53
C GLY A 70 9.41 -10.57 -8.79
N ALA A 71 9.57 -11.83 -9.24
CA ALA A 71 10.53 -12.20 -10.29
C ALA A 71 10.44 -11.36 -11.58
N SER A 72 9.23 -11.13 -12.08
CA SER A 72 9.01 -10.33 -13.31
C SER A 72 9.39 -8.85 -13.11
N PHE A 73 9.10 -8.28 -11.94
CA PHE A 73 9.50 -6.92 -11.61
C PHE A 73 11.02 -6.82 -11.47
N TYR A 74 11.65 -7.79 -10.82
CA TYR A 74 13.09 -7.87 -10.70
C TYR A 74 13.77 -7.93 -12.08
N GLN A 75 13.24 -8.74 -13.00
CA GLN A 75 13.71 -8.77 -14.39
C GLN A 75 13.55 -7.40 -15.06
N TRP A 76 12.40 -6.75 -14.90
CA TRP A 76 12.16 -5.40 -15.43
C TRP A 76 13.17 -4.37 -14.90
N LEU A 77 13.59 -4.48 -13.64
CA LEU A 77 14.66 -3.63 -13.07
C LEU A 77 15.99 -3.83 -13.80
N GLN A 78 16.32 -5.02 -14.29
CA GLN A 78 17.60 -5.27 -14.98
C GLN A 78 17.63 -4.76 -16.42
N LEU A 79 16.46 -4.63 -17.07
CA LEU A 79 16.38 -4.14 -18.45
C LEU A 79 16.68 -2.64 -18.55
N ALA A 80 17.35 -2.23 -19.63
CA ALA A 80 17.56 -0.82 -19.96
C ALA A 80 16.24 -0.12 -20.28
N GLU A 81 15.35 -0.81 -21.01
CA GLU A 81 14.04 -0.30 -21.40
C GLU A 81 13.03 -0.29 -20.25
N ILE A 82 12.04 0.61 -20.31
CA ILE A 82 11.00 0.80 -19.28
C ILE A 82 9.64 0.29 -19.81
N GLN A 83 9.65 -0.66 -20.75
CA GLN A 83 8.40 -1.23 -21.26
C GLN A 83 7.71 -2.07 -20.18
N PRO A 84 6.40 -1.93 -19.99
CA PRO A 84 5.67 -2.75 -19.04
C PRO A 84 5.52 -4.18 -19.55
N TYR A 85 5.24 -5.12 -18.65
CA TYR A 85 5.25 -6.56 -18.95
C TYR A 85 3.90 -7.25 -18.69
N ASN A 86 2.80 -6.52 -18.83
CA ASN A 86 1.42 -7.00 -18.71
C ASN A 86 1.10 -7.70 -17.36
N SER A 87 1.66 -7.17 -16.27
CA SER A 87 1.41 -7.70 -14.93
C SER A 87 0.01 -7.38 -14.43
N TRP A 88 -0.66 -8.38 -13.86
CA TRP A 88 -1.91 -8.29 -13.09
C TRP A 88 -1.68 -8.35 -11.57
N GLY A 89 -0.42 -8.42 -11.13
CA GLY A 89 -0.05 -8.52 -9.73
C GLY A 89 -0.39 -7.27 -8.91
N ASN A 90 -0.43 -7.41 -7.59
CA ASN A 90 -0.72 -6.37 -6.62
C ASN A 90 0.40 -5.32 -6.44
N GLY A 91 1.56 -5.52 -7.07
CA GLY A 91 2.69 -4.61 -7.01
C GLY A 91 2.41 -3.17 -7.47
N SER A 92 1.35 -2.94 -8.25
CA SER A 92 0.85 -1.60 -8.56
C SER A 92 0.04 -0.98 -7.42
N ALA A 93 -0.76 -1.78 -6.71
CA ALA A 93 -1.62 -1.36 -5.62
C ALA A 93 -0.84 -1.06 -4.33
N MET A 94 0.19 -1.86 -4.01
CA MET A 94 0.98 -1.68 -2.79
C MET A 94 1.70 -0.32 -2.73
N ARG A 95 2.14 0.19 -3.90
CA ARG A 95 2.92 1.43 -4.00
C ARG A 95 2.11 2.71 -4.22
N VAL A 96 0.79 2.60 -4.40
CA VAL A 96 -0.03 3.71 -4.92
C VAL A 96 -0.47 4.69 -3.84
N SER A 97 -0.25 4.38 -2.55
CA SER A 97 -0.78 5.16 -1.44
C SER A 97 -0.50 6.67 -1.52
N PRO A 98 0.67 7.17 -1.97
CA PRO A 98 0.91 8.62 -2.08
C PRO A 98 -0.05 9.35 -3.03
N VAL A 99 -0.57 8.67 -4.05
CA VAL A 99 -1.54 9.26 -4.99
C VAL A 99 -2.84 9.65 -4.29
N GLY A 100 -3.35 8.81 -3.38
CA GLY A 100 -4.58 9.11 -2.64
C GLY A 100 -4.47 10.32 -1.70
N TYR A 101 -3.24 10.66 -1.28
CA TYR A 101 -2.96 11.83 -0.47
C TYR A 101 -2.73 13.10 -1.29
N ALA A 102 -1.96 13.00 -2.38
CA ALA A 102 -1.45 14.18 -3.08
C ALA A 102 -2.45 14.87 -4.01
N PHE A 103 -3.50 14.17 -4.46
CA PHE A 103 -4.45 14.67 -5.45
C PHE A 103 -5.84 14.93 -4.85
N GLU A 104 -6.51 15.97 -5.34
CA GLU A 104 -7.68 16.58 -4.69
C GLU A 104 -9.03 16.25 -5.36
N SER A 105 -9.04 15.46 -6.43
CA SER A 105 -10.26 14.99 -7.09
C SER A 105 -10.16 13.52 -7.45
N GLU A 106 -11.30 12.82 -7.48
CA GLU A 106 -11.34 11.41 -7.90
C GLU A 106 -10.72 11.21 -9.28
N GLU A 107 -11.02 12.10 -10.22
CA GLU A 107 -10.50 12.01 -11.58
C GLU A 107 -8.96 12.12 -11.60
N ALA A 108 -8.39 13.07 -10.86
CA ALA A 108 -6.93 13.20 -10.75
C ALA A 108 -6.31 11.98 -10.07
N VAL A 109 -6.92 11.48 -8.99
CA VAL A 109 -6.46 10.28 -8.25
C VAL A 109 -6.44 9.06 -9.17
N LEU A 110 -7.50 8.82 -9.93
CA LEU A 110 -7.59 7.67 -10.85
C LEU A 110 -6.61 7.79 -12.01
N GLN A 111 -6.48 8.98 -12.59
CA GLN A 111 -5.51 9.22 -13.67
C GLN A 111 -4.07 8.99 -13.20
N GLU A 112 -3.70 9.47 -12.02
CA GLU A 112 -2.34 9.34 -11.48
C GLU A 112 -2.05 7.92 -10.97
N ALA A 113 -3.05 7.24 -10.39
CA ALA A 113 -2.96 5.82 -10.07
C ALA A 113 -2.73 4.99 -11.33
N ARG A 114 -3.47 5.25 -12.42
CA ARG A 114 -3.24 4.60 -13.71
C ARG A 114 -1.83 4.89 -14.23
N LYS A 115 -1.39 6.16 -14.26
CA LYS A 115 -0.05 6.54 -14.75
C LYS A 115 1.07 5.83 -13.97
N SER A 116 0.93 5.70 -12.65
CA SER A 116 1.92 5.00 -11.82
C SER A 116 1.87 3.47 -11.94
N ALA A 117 0.71 2.89 -12.29
CA ALA A 117 0.53 1.46 -12.50
C ALA A 117 1.10 1.00 -13.86
N VAL A 118 0.72 1.67 -14.96
CA VAL A 118 0.97 1.20 -16.35
C VAL A 118 2.44 1.08 -16.73
N VAL A 119 3.37 1.66 -15.95
CA VAL A 119 4.81 1.54 -16.18
C VAL A 119 5.35 0.11 -15.93
N THR A 120 4.60 -0.72 -15.19
CA THR A 120 4.92 -2.14 -14.98
C THR A 120 3.71 -3.06 -15.09
N HIS A 121 2.54 -2.59 -14.66
CA HIS A 121 1.29 -3.35 -14.56
C HIS A 121 0.25 -2.77 -15.54
N ASN A 122 0.45 -2.97 -16.84
CA ASN A 122 -0.48 -2.52 -17.87
C ASN A 122 -1.63 -3.50 -18.16
N HIS A 123 -1.78 -4.57 -17.37
CA HIS A 123 -2.97 -5.41 -17.40
C HIS A 123 -4.16 -4.68 -16.73
N PRO A 124 -5.41 -4.84 -17.21
CA PRO A 124 -6.58 -4.19 -16.61
C PRO A 124 -6.71 -4.40 -15.10
N GLU A 125 -6.50 -5.63 -14.59
CA GLU A 125 -6.55 -5.90 -13.15
C GLU A 125 -5.42 -5.22 -12.35
N GLY A 126 -4.23 -5.08 -12.93
CA GLY A 126 -3.12 -4.35 -12.30
C GLY A 126 -3.45 -2.86 -12.15
N ILE A 127 -4.03 -2.26 -13.18
CA ILE A 127 -4.49 -0.86 -13.13
C ILE A 127 -5.65 -0.70 -12.15
N LYS A 128 -6.63 -1.61 -12.21
CA LYS A 128 -7.82 -1.62 -11.35
C LYS A 128 -7.46 -1.67 -9.87
N GLY A 129 -6.51 -2.52 -9.48
CA GLY A 129 -6.04 -2.59 -8.09
C GLY A 129 -5.45 -1.27 -7.60
N ALA A 130 -4.60 -0.63 -8.40
CA ALA A 130 -4.01 0.66 -8.06
C ALA A 130 -5.07 1.77 -7.96
N GLU A 131 -5.99 1.84 -8.92
CA GLU A 131 -7.09 2.81 -8.92
C GLU A 131 -8.01 2.62 -7.71
N ALA A 132 -8.39 1.38 -7.38
CA ALA A 132 -9.25 1.09 -6.24
C ALA A 132 -8.59 1.46 -4.90
N THR A 133 -7.33 1.08 -4.70
CA THR A 133 -6.58 1.42 -3.48
C THR A 133 -6.41 2.94 -3.35
N ALA A 134 -6.02 3.64 -4.41
CA ALA A 134 -5.84 5.09 -4.38
C ALA A 134 -7.17 5.82 -4.12
N LEU A 135 -8.28 5.38 -4.72
CA LEU A 135 -9.60 5.96 -4.52
C LEU A 135 -10.10 5.73 -3.09
N ALA A 136 -9.90 4.54 -2.53
CA ALA A 136 -10.25 4.23 -1.15
C ALA A 136 -9.50 5.15 -0.16
N ILE A 137 -8.21 5.38 -0.38
CA ILE A 137 -7.39 6.31 0.41
C ILE A 137 -7.91 7.75 0.26
N TYR A 138 -8.19 8.21 -0.96
CA TYR A 138 -8.71 9.56 -1.19
C TYR A 138 -10.08 9.77 -0.50
N TRP A 139 -11.00 8.82 -0.62
CA TRP A 139 -12.31 8.90 0.04
C TRP A 139 -12.19 8.87 1.57
N ALA A 140 -11.31 8.02 2.10
CA ALA A 140 -11.01 7.98 3.52
C ALA A 140 -10.47 9.33 4.02
N ARG A 141 -9.45 9.88 3.35
CA ARG A 141 -8.84 11.19 3.66
C ARG A 141 -9.83 12.35 3.60
N THR A 142 -10.81 12.26 2.70
CA THR A 142 -11.85 13.30 2.51
C THR A 142 -13.10 13.10 3.37
N GLY A 143 -13.05 12.19 4.35
CA GLY A 143 -14.07 12.04 5.38
C GLY A 143 -15.28 11.20 4.97
N ARG A 144 -15.17 10.40 3.89
CA ARG A 144 -16.22 9.43 3.54
C ARG A 144 -16.23 8.29 4.55
N ASN A 145 -17.41 7.86 4.95
CA ASN A 145 -17.55 6.71 5.84
C ASN A 145 -17.24 5.40 5.09
N LYS A 146 -17.02 4.32 5.84
CA LYS A 146 -16.68 2.99 5.30
C LYS A 146 -17.74 2.42 4.35
N GLU A 147 -19.01 2.67 4.63
CA GLU A 147 -20.13 2.19 3.81
C GLU A 147 -20.13 2.84 2.42
N ASP A 148 -19.88 4.15 2.36
CA ASP A 148 -19.75 4.89 1.11
C ASP A 148 -18.53 4.42 0.32
N ILE A 149 -17.37 4.26 0.97
CA ILE A 149 -16.15 3.71 0.36
C ILE A 149 -16.44 2.34 -0.25
N ARG A 150 -17.05 1.44 0.53
CA ARG A 150 -17.38 0.09 0.07
C ARG A 150 -18.23 0.15 -1.21
N ARG A 151 -19.35 0.88 -1.17
CA ARG A 151 -20.28 0.97 -2.31
C ARG A 151 -19.61 1.52 -3.57
N GLU A 152 -18.78 2.54 -3.44
CA GLU A 152 -18.12 3.13 -4.60
C GLU A 152 -17.08 2.18 -5.21
N ILE A 153 -16.28 1.51 -4.37
CA ILE A 153 -15.30 0.55 -4.87
C ILE A 153 -15.99 -0.65 -5.55
N GLU A 154 -17.06 -1.19 -4.95
CA GLU A 154 -17.86 -2.27 -5.56
C GLU A 154 -18.47 -1.82 -6.90
N ARG A 155 -19.10 -0.63 -6.93
CA ARG A 155 -19.75 -0.09 -8.12
C ARG A 155 -18.77 0.15 -9.27
N ARG A 156 -17.58 0.68 -8.98
CA ARG A 156 -16.63 1.13 -10.00
C ARG A 156 -15.71 0.02 -10.48
N PHE A 157 -15.33 -0.91 -9.60
CA PHE A 157 -14.31 -1.92 -9.89
C PHE A 157 -14.83 -3.36 -9.88
N GLY A 158 -16.05 -3.59 -9.39
CA GLY A 158 -16.69 -4.90 -9.38
C GLY A 158 -16.12 -5.88 -8.36
N TYR A 159 -15.41 -5.38 -7.34
CA TYR A 159 -14.97 -6.21 -6.22
C TYR A 159 -16.17 -6.60 -5.35
N ASP A 160 -16.10 -7.78 -4.75
CA ASP A 160 -17.05 -8.23 -3.72
C ASP A 160 -16.48 -7.89 -2.34
N LEU A 161 -16.97 -6.78 -1.76
CA LEU A 161 -16.54 -6.27 -0.45
C LEU A 161 -17.59 -6.53 0.63
N GLY A 162 -18.66 -7.27 0.32
CA GLY A 162 -19.69 -7.70 1.28
C GLY A 162 -19.34 -8.95 2.08
N ARG A 163 -18.21 -9.59 1.74
CA ARG A 163 -17.67 -10.77 2.44
C ARG A 163 -17.11 -10.38 3.80
N ARG A 164 -17.05 -11.36 4.71
CA ARG A 164 -16.50 -11.16 6.05
C ARG A 164 -15.13 -11.80 6.21
N LEU A 165 -14.23 -11.15 6.95
CA LEU A 165 -12.90 -11.71 7.23
C LEU A 165 -12.99 -13.09 7.90
N ALA A 166 -13.98 -13.30 8.76
CA ALA A 166 -14.20 -14.59 9.43
C ALA A 166 -14.46 -15.73 8.44
N ASP A 167 -15.10 -15.44 7.31
CA ASP A 167 -15.41 -16.42 6.27
C ASP A 167 -14.23 -16.60 5.29
N ILE A 168 -13.44 -15.55 5.06
CA ILE A 168 -12.26 -15.56 4.17
C ILE A 168 -11.06 -16.26 4.82
N ARG A 169 -10.79 -15.94 6.09
CA ARG A 169 -9.56 -16.32 6.81
C ARG A 169 -9.20 -17.82 6.74
N PRO A 170 -10.14 -18.76 6.95
CA PRO A 170 -9.81 -20.20 6.97
C PRO A 170 -9.28 -20.71 5.62
N SER A 171 -9.85 -20.24 4.51
CA SER A 171 -9.56 -20.73 3.16
C SER A 171 -8.56 -19.88 2.38
N TYR A 172 -8.36 -18.60 2.74
CA TYR A 172 -7.44 -17.72 2.01
C TYR A 172 -6.00 -18.26 2.00
N ARG A 173 -5.30 -18.09 0.88
CA ARG A 173 -3.93 -18.57 0.62
C ARG A 173 -3.13 -17.45 -0.03
N PHE A 174 -1.83 -17.66 -0.15
CA PHE A 174 -0.94 -16.71 -0.81
C PHE A 174 -1.40 -16.40 -2.24
N ASP A 175 -1.69 -15.13 -2.50
CA ASP A 175 -2.19 -14.62 -3.77
C ASP A 175 -1.60 -13.24 -4.05
N VAL A 176 -0.73 -13.19 -5.06
CA VAL A 176 -0.03 -11.98 -5.49
C VAL A 176 -0.84 -11.15 -6.49
N SER A 177 -2.07 -11.56 -6.81
CA SER A 177 -2.91 -10.86 -7.77
C SER A 177 -3.61 -9.65 -7.17
N CYS A 178 -3.86 -8.62 -7.99
CA CYS A 178 -4.75 -7.54 -7.58
C CYS A 178 -6.13 -8.06 -7.17
N GLN A 179 -6.75 -8.91 -8.00
CA GLN A 179 -8.11 -9.41 -7.74
C GLN A 179 -8.22 -10.32 -6.51
N GLY A 180 -7.11 -10.92 -6.07
CA GLY A 180 -7.07 -11.82 -4.92
C GLY A 180 -6.66 -11.14 -3.63
N SER A 181 -5.86 -10.07 -3.66
CA SER A 181 -5.34 -9.42 -2.44
C SER A 181 -5.96 -8.05 -2.15
N VAL A 182 -6.18 -7.20 -3.16
CA VAL A 182 -6.74 -5.85 -2.99
C VAL A 182 -8.12 -5.85 -2.31
N PRO A 183 -9.11 -6.64 -2.76
CA PRO A 183 -10.42 -6.63 -2.09
C PRO A 183 -10.32 -7.11 -0.64
N GLU A 184 -9.42 -8.05 -0.33
CA GLU A 184 -9.28 -8.56 1.03
C GLU A 184 -8.62 -7.55 1.97
N SER A 185 -7.63 -6.80 1.48
CA SER A 185 -7.06 -5.66 2.21
C SER A 185 -8.09 -4.56 2.46
N ILE A 186 -8.95 -4.28 1.48
CA ILE A 186 -10.03 -3.30 1.65
C ILE A 186 -11.04 -3.81 2.67
N ILE A 187 -11.45 -5.09 2.62
CA ILE A 187 -12.33 -5.69 3.62
C ILE A 187 -11.70 -5.63 5.02
N ALA A 188 -10.39 -5.88 5.13
CA ALA A 188 -9.66 -5.76 6.39
C ALA A 188 -9.76 -4.35 6.99
N PHE A 189 -9.60 -3.32 6.15
CA PHE A 189 -9.87 -1.94 6.54
C PHE A 189 -11.35 -1.72 6.88
N LEU A 190 -12.30 -2.20 6.08
CA LEU A 190 -13.72 -1.97 6.31
C LEU A 190 -14.19 -2.54 7.66
N GLU A 191 -13.68 -3.70 8.05
CA GLU A 191 -13.99 -4.30 9.36
C GLU A 191 -13.19 -3.72 10.53
N SER A 192 -12.21 -2.83 10.31
CA SER A 192 -11.32 -2.38 11.39
C SER A 192 -11.88 -1.31 12.34
N GLU A 193 -11.22 -1.10 13.48
CA GLU A 193 -11.53 -0.04 14.44
C GLU A 193 -10.35 0.94 14.66
N GLY A 194 -9.21 0.69 14.00
CA GLY A 194 -8.03 1.56 13.99
C GLY A 194 -7.01 1.12 12.95
N VAL A 195 -5.90 1.86 12.84
CA VAL A 195 -4.82 1.54 11.89
C VAL A 195 -4.15 0.21 12.22
N GLU A 196 -3.77 0.00 13.49
CA GLU A 196 -3.18 -1.26 13.94
C GLU A 196 -4.13 -2.43 13.67
N ASP A 197 -5.41 -2.27 14.00
CA ASP A 197 -6.42 -3.31 13.79
C ASP A 197 -6.63 -3.61 12.30
N ALA A 198 -6.60 -2.61 11.41
CA ALA A 198 -6.66 -2.83 9.96
C ALA A 198 -5.48 -3.67 9.46
N ILE A 199 -4.26 -3.34 9.89
CA ILE A 199 -3.04 -4.07 9.55
C ILE A 199 -3.10 -5.49 10.09
N ARG A 200 -3.48 -5.67 11.37
CA ARG A 200 -3.65 -6.99 12.00
C ARG A 200 -4.66 -7.84 11.26
N LYS A 201 -5.81 -7.28 10.91
CA LYS A 201 -6.88 -7.96 10.19
C LYS A 201 -6.40 -8.44 8.83
N ALA A 202 -5.69 -7.60 8.08
CA ALA A 202 -5.14 -7.95 6.77
C ALA A 202 -4.12 -9.09 6.88
N ILE A 203 -3.12 -8.96 7.76
CA ILE A 203 -2.08 -9.98 7.98
C ILE A 203 -2.69 -11.28 8.51
N SER A 204 -3.75 -11.22 9.34
CA SER A 204 -4.43 -12.39 9.87
C SER A 204 -5.12 -13.25 8.81
N LEU A 205 -5.34 -12.72 7.61
CA LEU A 205 -5.85 -13.52 6.49
C LEU A 205 -4.78 -14.49 5.98
N GLY A 206 -3.51 -14.31 6.35
CA GLY A 206 -2.37 -15.00 5.75
C GLY A 206 -2.21 -14.68 4.28
N GLY A 207 -1.16 -15.17 3.64
CA GLY A 207 -0.86 -14.85 2.25
C GLY A 207 0.15 -13.71 2.16
N ASP A 208 0.00 -12.85 1.17
CA ASP A 208 0.92 -11.75 0.83
C ASP A 208 0.86 -10.63 1.86
N SER A 209 1.39 -10.91 3.06
CA SER A 209 0.99 -10.26 4.31
C SER A 209 1.52 -8.84 4.44
N ASP A 210 2.73 -8.57 3.94
CA ASP A 210 3.29 -7.23 3.76
C ASP A 210 2.45 -6.40 2.80
N THR A 211 2.18 -6.89 1.58
CA THR A 211 1.34 -6.18 0.60
C THR A 211 -0.06 -5.93 1.13
N MET A 212 -0.67 -6.94 1.74
CA MET A 212 -2.02 -6.82 2.25
C MET A 212 -2.09 -5.83 3.42
N GLY A 213 -1.11 -5.88 4.32
CA GLY A 213 -0.93 -4.93 5.41
C GLY A 213 -0.67 -3.51 4.90
N CYS A 214 0.15 -3.36 3.86
CA CYS A 214 0.49 -2.11 3.22
C CYS A 214 -0.75 -1.40 2.65
N ILE A 215 -1.59 -2.13 1.90
CA ILE A 215 -2.83 -1.58 1.36
C ILE A 215 -3.81 -1.21 2.49
N ALA A 216 -4.07 -2.13 3.44
CA ALA A 216 -5.02 -1.91 4.52
C ALA A 216 -4.59 -0.78 5.46
N GLY A 217 -3.30 -0.73 5.82
CA GLY A 217 -2.71 0.30 6.66
C GLY A 217 -2.69 1.66 5.98
N GLY A 218 -2.46 1.72 4.66
CA GLY A 218 -2.54 2.96 3.89
C GLY A 218 -3.94 3.58 3.87
N ILE A 219 -4.98 2.75 3.70
CA ILE A 219 -6.38 3.19 3.79
C ILE A 219 -6.75 3.54 5.24
N GLY A 220 -6.34 2.71 6.19
CA GLY A 220 -6.59 2.91 7.61
C GLY A 220 -6.04 4.24 8.11
N GLU A 221 -4.78 4.57 7.81
CA GLU A 221 -4.19 5.85 8.18
C GLU A 221 -5.02 7.04 7.68
N ALA A 222 -5.41 7.02 6.40
CA ALA A 222 -6.20 8.07 5.80
C ALA A 222 -7.57 8.24 6.48
N TYR A 223 -8.17 7.15 6.96
CA TYR A 223 -9.47 7.16 7.60
C TYR A 223 -9.42 7.57 9.07
N TYR A 224 -8.44 7.05 9.82
CA TYR A 224 -8.31 7.27 11.26
C TYR A 224 -7.51 8.54 11.62
N GLY A 225 -6.95 9.23 10.62
CA GLY A 225 -6.29 10.52 10.81
C GLY A 225 -4.86 10.44 11.37
N GLY A 226 -4.20 9.29 11.21
CA GLY A 226 -2.80 9.11 11.61
C GLY A 226 -2.46 7.70 12.05
N VAL A 227 -1.16 7.46 12.26
CA VAL A 227 -0.60 6.19 12.76
C VAL A 227 -0.19 6.39 14.22
N PRO A 228 -0.45 5.43 15.14
CA PRO A 228 0.03 5.50 16.52
C PRO A 228 1.54 5.79 16.62
N THR A 229 1.93 6.69 17.53
CA THR A 229 3.31 7.17 17.67
C THR A 229 4.30 6.02 17.86
N GLU A 230 3.93 5.02 18.65
CA GLU A 230 4.77 3.85 18.92
C GLU A 230 5.06 3.05 17.64
N ILE A 231 4.09 2.99 16.71
CA ILE A 231 4.27 2.35 15.40
C ILE A 231 5.18 3.23 14.52
N VAL A 232 4.97 4.54 14.51
CA VAL A 232 5.79 5.49 13.74
C VAL A 232 7.27 5.41 14.16
N GLU A 233 7.55 5.38 15.46
CA GLU A 233 8.93 5.23 15.96
C GLU A 233 9.58 3.92 15.51
N GLN A 234 8.83 2.82 15.50
CA GLN A 234 9.34 1.52 15.06
C GLN A 234 9.59 1.47 13.55
N VAL A 235 8.75 2.14 12.76
CA VAL A 235 8.95 2.36 11.32
C VAL A 235 10.22 3.16 11.09
N GLN A 236 10.34 4.34 11.72
CA GLN A 236 11.49 5.22 11.54
C GLN A 236 12.82 4.52 11.87
N ARG A 237 12.87 3.75 12.97
CA ARG A 237 14.07 2.98 13.37
C ARG A 237 14.50 1.92 12.35
N ARG A 238 13.59 1.47 11.48
CA ARG A 238 13.83 0.43 10.46
C ARG A 238 14.06 0.98 9.07
N MET A 239 13.83 2.28 8.86
CA MET A 239 14.00 2.91 7.56
C MET A 239 15.40 3.51 7.39
N PRO A 240 16.01 3.39 6.21
CA PRO A 240 17.15 4.21 5.84
C PRO A 240 16.79 5.70 5.89
N VAL A 241 17.74 6.52 6.35
CA VAL A 241 17.55 7.97 6.53
C VAL A 241 17.05 8.62 5.25
N GLU A 242 17.60 8.25 4.11
CA GLU A 242 17.26 8.80 2.80
C GLU A 242 15.83 8.47 2.33
N LEU A 243 15.27 7.32 2.74
CA LEU A 243 13.86 7.02 2.47
C LEU A 243 12.96 7.79 3.43
N TRP A 244 13.35 7.88 4.69
CA TRP A 244 12.61 8.61 5.72
C TRP A 244 12.48 10.11 5.39
N GLU A 245 13.56 10.75 4.92
CA GLU A 245 13.53 12.16 4.51
C GLU A 245 12.49 12.44 3.40
N ILE A 246 12.32 11.51 2.45
CA ILE A 246 11.31 11.64 1.39
C ILE A 246 9.90 11.53 1.99
N VAL A 247 9.70 10.60 2.93
CA VAL A 247 8.42 10.47 3.65
C VAL A 247 8.11 11.78 4.35
N GLU A 248 9.01 12.32 5.17
CA GLU A 248 8.81 13.60 5.87
C GLU A 248 8.51 14.76 4.92
N ASN A 249 9.25 14.87 3.82
CA ASN A 249 9.00 15.90 2.81
C ASN A 249 7.64 15.74 2.12
N PHE A 250 7.18 14.50 1.91
CA PHE A 250 5.87 14.21 1.35
C PHE A 250 4.76 14.69 2.29
N TYR A 251 4.82 14.31 3.57
CA TYR A 251 3.87 14.77 4.58
C TYR A 251 3.87 16.29 4.69
N ARG A 252 5.05 16.93 4.82
CA ARG A 252 5.14 18.40 4.89
C ARG A 252 4.43 19.11 3.72
N ARG A 253 4.39 18.49 2.53
CA ARG A 253 3.76 19.07 1.34
C ARG A 253 2.26 18.81 1.24
N TYR A 254 1.82 17.58 1.53
CA TYR A 254 0.48 17.10 1.17
C TYR A 254 -0.40 16.75 2.37
N ASP A 255 0.18 16.64 3.55
CA ASP A 255 -0.54 16.30 4.75
C ASP A 255 -0.24 17.37 5.82
N LYS A 256 -1.25 18.20 6.09
CA LYS A 256 -1.16 19.20 7.15
C LYS A 256 -1.31 18.51 8.50
N TRP A 257 -0.41 17.60 8.84
CA TRP A 257 -0.12 17.30 10.23
C TRP A 257 0.14 18.64 10.89
N GLN A 258 -0.76 19.03 11.79
CA GLN A 258 -0.48 20.14 12.69
C GLN A 258 0.82 19.79 13.39
N GLU A 259 1.76 20.76 13.37
CA GLU A 259 3.00 20.69 14.13
C GLU A 259 2.71 20.11 15.53
N PRO A 260 3.60 19.27 16.08
CA PRO A 260 3.48 18.94 17.49
C PRO A 260 3.45 20.28 18.23
N VAL A 261 2.38 20.51 19.00
CA VAL A 261 2.32 21.63 19.94
C VAL A 261 3.50 21.43 20.88
N VAL A 262 4.55 22.22 20.66
CA VAL A 262 5.71 22.34 21.56
C VAL A 262 5.29 23.00 22.85
#